data_AF-A0A7C9ASZ8-F1
#
_entry.id   AF-A0A7C9ASZ8-F1
#
_cell.length_a   1.000
_cell.length_b   1.000
_cell.length_c   1.000
_cell.angle_alpha   90.00
_cell.angle_beta   90.00
_cell.angle_gamma   90.00
#
_symmetry.space_group_name_H-M   'P 1'
#
loop_
_entity.id
_entity.type
_entity.pdbx_description
1 polymer ?
#
loop_
_entity_poly.entity_id
_entity_poly.type
_entity_poly.pdbx_seq_one_letter_code
_entity_poly.pdbx_strand_id
1 'polypeptide(L)'
;MFISGEDGRTRAEQLLAILRQIDQYVSSALDHERGRGCQAVYEMLLKFRMLCTSGFCPLGCHGGCTHNKSVDRNLHGNFANFPTAFVLPSRDALSLGDRVIMYLPRCADTNVEVRKLSTQILDLLFSIALSLPKPINSNLGVDMEMSYLALSSLEDVIAILKSDASIDPSEVFNRVVSSVCTLLSREELVAALHGCTSAICDKIKQSAEASIQAVIEFVMKRKDELTESDVSRITQSLLSAVGHVTEKYLRQETLSAISALAENTNPKVVFNEVLATAGRDIVTKDISRLRGGWSMQDAFCVWKYWLISRLLLLCTYFCDFMKLYI
;
A
#
# COMPACT_ATOMS: atom_id res chain seq x y z
N MET A 1 21.68 -13.16 11.61
CA MET A 1 22.97 -12.54 11.95
C MET A 1 22.96 -11.13 11.38
N PHE A 2 22.57 -10.14 12.18
CA PHE A 2 22.70 -8.71 11.82
C PHE A 2 24.09 -8.26 12.26
N ILE A 3 25.11 -8.75 11.58
CA ILE A 3 26.49 -8.31 11.81
C ILE A 3 27.01 -7.93 10.44
N SER A 4 26.83 -6.66 10.08
CA SER A 4 27.93 -5.82 9.63
C SER A 4 27.37 -4.49 9.11
N GLY A 5 27.92 -3.40 9.64
CA GLY A 5 27.80 -2.06 9.05
C GLY A 5 28.88 -1.78 8.00
N GLU A 6 29.57 -2.81 7.49
CA GLU A 6 30.67 -2.66 6.51
C GLU A 6 30.18 -2.21 5.12
N ASP A 7 28.90 -2.45 4.78
CA ASP A 7 28.33 -2.04 3.48
C ASP A 7 27.86 -0.58 3.44
N GLY A 8 28.00 0.18 4.54
CA GLY A 8 27.52 1.57 4.66
C GLY A 8 26.00 1.76 4.68
N ARG A 9 25.21 0.68 4.49
CA ARG A 9 23.74 0.70 4.51
C ARG A 9 23.18 0.91 5.92
N THR A 10 22.11 1.69 6.04
CA THR A 10 21.40 1.86 7.30
C THR A 10 20.66 0.57 7.70
N ARG A 11 20.35 0.40 8.99
CA ARG A 11 19.58 -0.78 9.46
C ARG A 11 18.23 -0.92 8.79
N ALA A 12 17.56 0.20 8.46
CA ALA A 12 16.30 0.18 7.72
C ALA A 12 16.48 -0.26 6.27
N GLU A 13 17.54 0.18 5.59
CA GLU A 13 17.85 -0.30 4.23
C GLU A 13 18.16 -1.80 4.20
N GLN A 14 18.88 -2.31 5.21
CA GLN A 14 19.12 -3.74 5.35
C GLN A 14 17.81 -4.51 5.59
N LEU A 15 16.95 -4.02 6.49
CA LEU A 15 15.62 -4.60 6.71
C LEU A 15 14.84 -4.64 5.39
N LEU A 16 14.72 -3.51 4.68
CA LEU A 16 13.99 -3.42 3.43
C LEU A 16 14.56 -4.36 2.35
N ALA A 17 15.88 -4.46 2.26
CA ALA A 17 16.53 -5.37 1.32
C ALA A 17 16.15 -6.83 1.61
N ILE A 18 16.14 -7.23 2.89
CA ILE A 18 15.72 -8.57 3.30
C ILE A 18 14.23 -8.78 3.05
N LEU A 19 13.37 -7.83 3.43
CA LEU A 19 11.93 -7.95 3.20
C LEU A 19 11.61 -8.10 1.71
N ARG A 20 12.26 -7.34 0.83
CA ARG A 20 12.12 -7.47 -0.63
C ARG A 20 12.50 -8.85 -1.17
N GLN A 21 13.49 -9.51 -0.58
CA GLN A 21 13.83 -10.89 -0.95
C GLN A 21 12.75 -11.90 -0.51
N ILE A 22 12.03 -11.59 0.57
CA ILE A 22 10.97 -12.45 1.09
C ILE A 22 9.63 -12.22 0.36
N ASP A 23 9.40 -11.01 -0.16
CA ASP A 23 8.16 -10.61 -0.83
C ASP A 23 7.71 -11.60 -1.93
N GLN A 24 8.65 -12.16 -2.70
CA GLN A 24 8.33 -13.15 -3.74
C GLN A 24 7.60 -14.39 -3.19
N TYR A 25 7.90 -14.79 -1.95
CA TYR A 25 7.24 -15.91 -1.28
C TYR A 25 5.88 -15.51 -0.72
N VAL A 26 5.74 -14.26 -0.25
CA VAL A 26 4.48 -13.69 0.24
C VAL A 26 3.46 -13.59 -0.90
N SER A 27 3.90 -13.25 -2.12
CA SER A 27 3.07 -13.21 -3.33
C SER A 27 2.98 -14.55 -4.08
N SER A 28 3.43 -15.65 -3.47
CA SER A 28 3.41 -16.96 -4.14
C SER A 28 2.00 -17.51 -4.32
N ALA A 29 1.77 -18.26 -5.40
CA ALA A 29 0.54 -19.01 -5.56
C ALA A 29 0.40 -20.16 -4.53
N LEU A 30 1.50 -20.58 -3.90
CA LEU A 30 1.53 -21.72 -3.00
C LEU A 30 1.31 -21.29 -1.54
N ASP A 31 0.27 -21.84 -0.91
CA ASP A 31 -0.13 -21.51 0.47
C ASP A 31 1.01 -21.63 1.49
N HIS A 32 1.79 -22.71 1.40
CA HIS A 32 2.89 -22.98 2.31
C HIS A 32 4.09 -22.04 2.10
N GLU A 33 4.27 -21.47 0.89
CA GLU A 33 5.28 -20.44 0.65
C GLU A 33 4.82 -19.10 1.23
N ARG A 34 3.55 -18.73 1.01
CA ARG A 34 2.98 -17.51 1.62
C ARG A 34 3.03 -17.55 3.13
N GLY A 35 2.62 -18.68 3.74
CA GLY A 35 2.69 -18.87 5.19
C GLY A 35 4.11 -18.71 5.74
N ARG A 36 5.10 -19.35 5.11
CA ARG A 36 6.52 -19.22 5.52
C ARG A 36 7.06 -17.82 5.28
N GLY A 37 6.70 -17.18 4.16
CA GLY A 37 7.08 -15.81 3.83
C GLY A 37 6.56 -14.82 4.86
N CYS A 38 5.26 -14.84 5.16
CA CYS A 38 4.67 -13.99 6.18
C CYS A 38 5.28 -14.25 7.57
N GLN A 39 5.48 -15.52 7.96
CA GLN A 39 6.12 -15.85 9.23
C GLN A 39 7.54 -15.25 9.33
N ALA A 40 8.35 -15.39 8.28
CA ALA A 40 9.71 -14.86 8.24
C ALA A 40 9.73 -13.32 8.35
N VAL A 41 8.81 -12.64 7.66
CA VAL A 41 8.64 -11.18 7.76
C VAL A 41 8.25 -10.78 9.18
N TYR A 42 7.26 -11.44 9.76
CA TYR A 42 6.78 -11.17 11.12
C TYR A 42 7.92 -11.27 12.15
N GLU A 43 8.68 -12.36 12.11
CA GLU A 43 9.84 -12.55 13.00
C GLU A 43 10.94 -11.51 12.78
N MET A 44 11.17 -11.11 11.53
CA MET A 44 12.15 -10.08 11.19
C MET A 44 11.75 -8.72 11.77
N LEU A 45 10.47 -8.36 11.63
CA LEU A 45 9.91 -7.12 12.17
C LEU A 45 9.90 -7.12 13.70
N LEU A 46 9.62 -8.25 14.35
CA LEU A 46 9.76 -8.37 15.81
C LEU A 46 11.20 -8.09 16.27
N LYS A 47 12.19 -8.70 15.61
CA LYS A 47 13.60 -8.45 15.92
C LYS A 47 13.97 -6.98 15.68
N PHE A 48 13.49 -6.40 14.59
CA PHE A 48 13.72 -5.00 14.28
C PHE A 48 13.08 -4.05 15.30
N ARG A 49 11.85 -4.31 15.72
CA ARG A 49 11.16 -3.57 16.79
C ARG A 49 11.98 -3.60 18.08
N MET A 50 12.48 -4.77 18.47
CA MET A 50 13.36 -4.91 19.63
C MET A 50 14.62 -4.07 19.49
N LEU A 51 15.23 -3.99 18.31
CA LEU A 51 16.40 -3.12 18.07
C LEU A 51 16.04 -1.63 18.19
N CYS A 52 14.82 -1.24 17.81
CA CYS A 52 14.35 0.14 17.91
C CYS A 52 14.04 0.53 19.37
N THR A 53 13.47 -0.37 20.17
CA THR A 53 13.07 -0.09 21.55
C THR A 53 14.17 -0.33 22.59
N SER A 54 15.05 -1.30 22.37
CA SER A 54 16.13 -1.64 23.30
C SER A 54 17.27 -0.61 23.34
N GLY A 55 17.20 0.42 22.47
CA GLY A 55 18.03 1.61 22.55
C GLY A 55 19.50 1.26 22.71
N PHE A 56 20.13 0.76 21.64
CA PHE A 56 21.57 0.62 21.65
C PHE A 56 22.15 2.01 21.92
N CYS A 57 22.76 2.15 23.10
CA CYS A 57 23.50 3.35 23.42
C CYS A 57 24.56 3.54 22.32
N PRO A 58 24.84 4.78 21.89
CA PRO A 58 25.94 5.04 20.97
C PRO A 58 27.31 4.58 21.50
N LEU A 59 27.39 4.29 22.81
CA LEU A 59 28.54 3.71 23.51
C LEU A 59 28.46 2.18 23.64
N GLY A 60 27.55 1.49 22.93
CA GLY A 60 27.47 0.03 22.90
C GLY A 60 26.80 -0.62 24.12
N CYS A 61 26.10 0.14 24.97
CA CYS A 61 25.37 -0.43 26.09
C CYS A 61 24.14 -1.21 25.62
N HIS A 62 23.92 -2.38 26.20
CA HIS A 62 22.69 -3.17 26.05
C HIS A 62 21.66 -2.77 27.12
N GLY A 63 20.40 -2.58 26.72
CA GLY A 63 19.28 -2.30 27.61
C GLY A 63 19.06 -0.82 27.93
N GLY A 64 18.13 -0.54 28.85
CA GLY A 64 17.77 0.81 29.27
C GLY A 64 18.90 1.51 30.02
N CYS A 65 19.89 2.03 29.30
CA CYS A 65 21.00 2.77 29.91
C CYS A 65 20.63 4.24 30.14
N THR A 66 21.27 4.87 31.13
CA THR A 66 21.06 6.28 31.48
C THR A 66 21.49 7.25 30.37
N HIS A 67 22.35 6.84 29.45
CA HIS A 67 22.72 7.66 28.27
C HIS A 67 21.55 7.85 27.30
N ASN A 68 20.57 6.95 27.29
CA ASN A 68 19.37 7.09 26.46
C ASN A 68 18.39 8.14 27.03
N LYS A 69 18.48 8.42 28.35
CA LYS A 69 17.69 9.47 29.01
C LYS A 69 18.29 10.87 28.84
N SER A 70 19.59 10.98 28.56
CA SER A 70 20.26 12.27 28.31
C SER A 70 20.20 12.72 26.85
N VAL A 71 19.73 11.86 25.93
CA VAL A 71 19.26 12.32 24.60
C VAL A 71 17.84 12.87 24.77
N ASP A 72 17.71 13.82 25.67
CA ASP A 72 16.46 14.50 25.95
C ASP A 72 16.18 15.48 24.79
N ARG A 73 15.23 15.07 23.95
CA ARG A 73 14.18 15.81 23.24
C ARG A 73 14.40 17.19 22.61
N ASN A 74 15.53 17.88 22.76
CA ASN A 74 15.71 19.24 22.23
C ASN A 74 17.15 19.60 21.80
N LEU A 75 18.12 18.68 21.85
CA LEU A 75 19.50 19.02 21.53
C LEU A 75 19.91 18.55 20.13
N HIS A 76 19.87 19.54 19.23
CA HIS A 76 20.60 19.60 17.96
C HIS A 76 22.10 19.35 18.18
N GLY A 77 22.52 18.09 18.16
CA GLY A 77 23.93 17.70 18.05
C GLY A 77 24.20 17.11 16.69
N ASN A 78 25.17 17.66 15.95
CA ASN A 78 25.66 17.10 14.68
C ASN A 78 25.96 15.60 14.81
N PHE A 79 25.10 14.74 14.23
CA PHE A 79 25.28 13.29 14.18
C PHE A 79 26.40 12.84 13.22
N ALA A 80 27.19 13.78 12.68
CA ALA A 80 28.23 13.52 11.68
C ALA A 80 29.32 12.53 12.13
N ASN A 81 29.43 12.26 13.44
CA ASN A 81 30.48 11.41 14.01
C ASN A 81 30.00 10.03 14.49
N PHE A 82 28.70 9.70 14.35
CA PHE A 82 28.21 8.36 14.71
C PHE A 82 28.12 7.44 13.49
N PRO A 83 28.53 6.15 13.61
CA PRO A 83 28.26 5.19 12.55
C PRO A 83 26.75 5.13 12.30
N THR A 84 26.33 5.25 11.04
CA THR A 84 24.92 5.26 10.59
C THR A 84 24.12 4.05 11.08
N ALA A 85 24.81 2.96 11.45
CA ALA A 85 24.25 1.79 12.08
C ALA A 85 23.60 2.04 13.46
N PHE A 86 23.89 3.14 14.17
CA PHE A 86 23.37 3.40 15.52
C PHE A 86 22.25 4.45 15.57
N VAL A 87 21.91 5.08 14.44
CA VAL A 87 20.82 6.05 14.36
C VAL A 87 19.51 5.29 14.12
N LEU A 88 18.47 5.63 14.89
CA LEU A 88 17.12 5.10 14.64
C LEU A 88 16.66 5.56 13.24
N PRO A 89 16.05 4.67 12.45
CA PRO A 89 15.58 5.04 11.12
C PRO A 89 14.44 6.05 11.20
N SER A 90 14.26 6.83 10.14
CA SER A 90 13.05 7.63 9.97
C SER A 90 11.87 6.74 9.54
N ARG A 91 10.65 7.22 9.72
CA ARG A 91 9.43 6.57 9.22
C ARG A 91 9.50 6.31 7.71
N ASP A 92 9.97 7.29 6.94
CA ASP A 92 10.09 7.19 5.48
C ASP A 92 11.00 6.03 5.04
N ALA A 93 12.03 5.73 5.84
CA ALA A 93 12.95 4.63 5.58
C ALA A 93 12.31 3.24 5.73
N LEU A 94 11.08 3.13 6.25
CA LEU A 94 10.32 1.88 6.29
C LEU A 94 9.50 1.63 5.02
N SER A 95 9.40 2.63 4.12
CA SER A 95 8.64 2.55 2.87
C SER A 95 7.24 1.96 3.08
N LEU A 96 6.49 2.49 4.06
CA LEU A 96 5.24 1.88 4.52
C LEU A 96 4.22 1.69 3.40
N GLY A 97 4.12 2.59 2.42
CA GLY A 97 3.23 2.42 1.27
C GLY A 97 3.49 1.12 0.49
N ASP A 98 4.76 0.87 0.14
CA ASP A 98 5.18 -0.35 -0.57
C ASP A 98 4.94 -1.62 0.27
N ARG A 99 5.09 -1.52 1.60
CA ARG A 99 4.85 -2.64 2.50
C ARG A 99 3.36 -2.92 2.67
N VAL A 100 2.54 -1.86 2.82
CA VAL A 100 1.10 -1.98 2.98
C VAL A 100 0.47 -2.63 1.75
N ILE A 101 0.83 -2.21 0.54
CA ILE A 101 0.24 -2.79 -0.67
C ILE A 101 0.65 -4.27 -0.88
N MET A 102 1.77 -4.70 -0.27
CA MET A 102 2.19 -6.11 -0.25
C MET A 102 1.38 -6.97 0.74
N TYR A 103 1.18 -6.49 1.97
CA TYR A 103 0.59 -7.32 3.05
C TYR A 103 -0.91 -7.12 3.24
N LEU A 104 -1.47 -5.95 2.91
CA LEU A 104 -2.90 -5.70 3.02
C LEU A 104 -3.74 -6.72 2.22
N PRO A 105 -3.42 -7.08 0.96
CA PRO A 105 -4.16 -8.11 0.22
C PRO A 105 -4.16 -9.48 0.90
N ARG A 106 -3.10 -9.79 1.66
CA ARG A 106 -2.97 -11.06 2.39
C ARG A 106 -3.90 -11.14 3.60
N CYS A 107 -4.42 -10.02 4.09
CA CYS A 107 -5.46 -10.02 5.13
C CYS A 107 -6.78 -10.65 4.67
N ALA A 108 -6.96 -10.83 3.35
CA ALA A 108 -8.08 -11.54 2.73
C ALA A 108 -7.65 -12.87 2.05
N ASP A 109 -6.45 -13.37 2.33
CA ASP A 109 -5.94 -14.62 1.76
C ASP A 109 -6.87 -15.82 2.07
N THR A 110 -6.84 -16.84 1.22
CA THR A 110 -7.59 -18.09 1.46
C THR A 110 -7.11 -18.80 2.72
N ASN A 111 -5.82 -18.73 3.02
CA ASN A 111 -5.23 -19.34 4.20
C ASN A 111 -5.41 -18.47 5.45
N VAL A 112 -6.06 -19.03 6.47
CA VAL A 112 -6.38 -18.31 7.72
C VAL A 112 -5.13 -17.84 8.47
N GLU A 113 -4.06 -18.63 8.50
CA GLU A 113 -2.82 -18.26 9.17
C GLU A 113 -2.10 -17.14 8.43
N VAL A 114 -2.17 -17.13 7.10
CA VAL A 114 -1.66 -16.00 6.29
C VAL A 114 -2.44 -14.73 6.61
N ARG A 115 -3.78 -14.80 6.74
CA ARG A 115 -4.59 -13.64 7.16
C ARG A 115 -4.16 -13.12 8.53
N LYS A 116 -4.06 -14.01 9.52
CA LYS A 116 -3.65 -13.68 10.90
C LYS A 116 -2.27 -13.01 10.93
N LEU A 117 -1.28 -13.62 10.29
CA LEU A 117 0.09 -13.11 10.26
C LEU A 117 0.19 -11.78 9.52
N SER A 118 -0.54 -11.61 8.41
CA SER A 118 -0.45 -10.39 7.62
C SER A 118 -1.04 -9.18 8.35
N THR A 119 -2.15 -9.37 9.07
CA THR A 119 -2.70 -8.33 9.95
C THR A 119 -1.71 -7.97 11.07
N GLN A 120 -1.03 -8.95 11.65
CA GLN A 120 0.02 -8.71 12.66
C GLN A 120 1.26 -8.01 12.10
N ILE A 121 1.64 -8.30 10.85
CA ILE A 121 2.74 -7.61 10.15
C ILE A 121 2.40 -6.13 9.97
N LEU A 122 1.18 -5.81 9.54
CA LEU A 122 0.73 -4.43 9.38
C LEU A 122 0.73 -3.69 10.72
N ASP A 123 0.21 -4.31 11.78
CA ASP A 123 0.27 -3.77 13.14
C ASP A 123 1.71 -3.50 13.58
N LEU A 124 2.63 -4.46 13.41
CA LEU A 124 4.04 -4.26 13.76
C LEU A 124 4.70 -3.13 12.96
N LEU A 125 4.43 -3.04 11.66
CA LEU A 125 4.96 -1.97 10.81
C LEU A 125 4.54 -0.59 11.33
N PHE A 126 3.25 -0.41 11.62
CA PHE A 126 2.74 0.87 12.12
C PHE A 126 3.14 1.14 13.57
N SER A 127 3.17 0.11 14.42
CA SER A 127 3.68 0.19 15.80
C SER A 127 5.14 0.65 15.83
N ILE A 128 5.99 0.06 14.97
CA ILE A 128 7.38 0.51 14.78
C ILE A 128 7.38 1.96 14.30
N ALA A 129 6.66 2.27 13.23
CA ALA A 129 6.67 3.61 12.63
C ALA A 129 6.22 4.72 13.59
N LEU A 130 5.24 4.46 14.45
CA LEU A 130 4.78 5.40 15.48
C LEU A 130 5.74 5.52 16.66
N SER A 131 6.63 4.55 16.86
CA SER A 131 7.67 4.61 17.88
C SER A 131 8.95 5.34 17.44
N LEU A 132 9.11 5.61 16.13
CA LEU A 132 10.30 6.26 15.59
C LEU A 132 10.29 7.79 15.81
N PRO A 133 11.47 8.42 15.93
CA PRO A 133 11.57 9.88 16.06
C PRO A 133 10.96 10.60 14.86
N LYS A 134 10.20 11.67 15.11
CA LYS A 134 9.63 12.51 14.04
C LYS A 134 10.70 13.42 13.42
N PRO A 135 10.69 13.65 12.10
CA PRO A 135 11.52 14.68 11.47
C PRO A 135 11.19 16.07 12.03
N ILE A 136 12.20 16.92 12.24
CA ILE A 136 12.09 18.24 12.91
C ILE A 136 11.16 19.22 12.17
N ASN A 137 10.84 18.96 10.90
CA ASN A 137 9.96 19.79 10.07
C ASN A 137 8.71 19.05 9.56
N SER A 138 8.36 17.90 10.16
CA SER A 138 7.16 17.20 9.74
C SER A 138 5.93 17.92 10.28
N ASN A 139 5.29 18.74 9.43
CA ASN A 139 3.84 18.89 9.45
C ASN A 139 3.22 17.55 9.03
N LEU A 140 3.51 16.47 9.77
CA LEU A 140 2.78 15.22 9.69
C LEU A 140 1.38 15.59 10.17
N GLY A 141 0.52 16.03 9.25
CA GLY A 141 -0.90 16.32 9.45
C GLY A 141 -1.72 15.07 9.79
N VAL A 142 -1.05 14.03 10.28
CA VAL A 142 -1.68 12.86 10.86
C VAL A 142 -1.91 13.21 12.32
N ASP A 143 -3.18 13.39 12.67
CA ASP A 143 -3.59 13.52 14.07
C ASP A 143 -3.06 12.30 14.84
N MET A 144 -2.14 12.58 15.76
CA MET A 144 -1.44 11.55 16.52
C MET A 144 -2.42 10.72 17.34
N GLU A 145 -3.48 11.36 17.85
CA GLU A 145 -4.55 10.68 18.58
C GLU A 145 -5.27 9.68 17.67
N MET A 146 -5.67 10.13 16.47
CA MET A 146 -6.31 9.27 15.46
C MET A 146 -5.42 8.10 15.02
N SER A 147 -4.09 8.31 14.96
CA SER A 147 -3.15 7.22 14.66
C SER A 147 -3.15 6.15 15.73
N TYR A 148 -3.07 6.52 17.01
CA TYR A 148 -3.09 5.55 18.10
C TYR A 148 -4.45 4.87 18.25
N LEU A 149 -5.56 5.59 18.01
CA LEU A 149 -6.90 4.99 17.96
C LEU A 149 -7.02 3.97 16.82
N ALA A 150 -6.51 4.30 15.63
CA ALA A 150 -6.51 3.38 14.50
C ALA A 150 -5.61 2.14 14.74
N LEU A 151 -4.45 2.33 15.39
CA LEU A 151 -3.58 1.22 15.78
C LEU A 151 -4.28 0.31 16.81
N SER A 152 -4.89 0.89 17.85
CA SER A 152 -5.67 0.14 18.85
C SER A 152 -6.82 -0.64 18.20
N SER A 153 -7.52 -0.04 17.23
CA SER A 153 -8.57 -0.73 16.48
C SER A 153 -8.03 -1.91 15.66
N LEU A 154 -6.81 -1.81 15.13
CA LEU A 154 -6.16 -2.91 14.44
C LEU A 154 -5.75 -4.03 15.42
N GLU A 155 -5.27 -3.68 16.62
CA GLU A 155 -4.99 -4.64 17.71
C GLU A 155 -6.25 -5.39 18.15
N ASP A 156 -7.40 -4.73 18.22
CA ASP A 156 -8.71 -5.37 18.51
C ASP A 156 -9.07 -6.40 17.43
N VAL A 157 -8.84 -6.09 16.16
CA VAL A 157 -9.03 -7.04 15.05
C VAL A 157 -8.09 -8.25 15.19
N ILE A 158 -6.85 -8.04 15.62
CA ILE A 158 -5.89 -9.13 15.88
C ILE A 158 -6.38 -10.01 17.03
N ALA A 159 -6.93 -9.42 18.10
CA ALA A 159 -7.51 -10.17 19.20
C ALA A 159 -8.70 -11.04 18.75
N ILE A 160 -9.59 -10.49 17.91
CA ILE A 160 -10.69 -11.24 17.27
C ILE A 160 -10.16 -12.42 16.44
N LEU A 161 -9.16 -12.17 15.61
CA LEU A 161 -8.57 -13.21 14.76
C LEU A 161 -7.91 -14.32 15.59
N LYS A 162 -7.37 -14.00 16.77
CA LYS A 162 -6.76 -14.98 17.69
C LYS A 162 -7.77 -15.78 18.49
N SER A 163 -8.96 -15.24 18.75
CA SER A 163 -9.99 -15.91 19.53
C SER A 163 -10.81 -16.94 18.74
N ASP A 164 -10.49 -17.13 17.45
CA ASP A 164 -11.23 -17.98 16.50
C ASP A 164 -12.75 -17.66 16.50
N ALA A 165 -13.09 -16.41 16.78
CA ALA A 165 -14.46 -15.94 16.73
C ALA A 165 -15.01 -16.06 15.29
N SER A 166 -16.23 -16.58 15.17
CA SER A 166 -16.93 -16.69 13.88
C SER A 166 -17.40 -15.31 13.41
N ILE A 167 -16.49 -14.52 12.85
CA ILE A 167 -16.77 -13.24 12.20
C ILE A 167 -16.60 -13.38 10.69
N ASP A 168 -17.42 -12.65 9.93
CA ASP A 168 -17.30 -12.60 8.49
C ASP A 168 -15.90 -12.10 8.07
N PRO A 169 -15.17 -12.84 7.21
CA PRO A 169 -13.83 -12.43 6.76
C PRO A 169 -13.81 -11.06 6.05
N SER A 170 -14.89 -10.69 5.36
CA SER A 170 -14.99 -9.40 4.67
C SER A 170 -15.15 -8.25 5.67
N GLU A 171 -15.94 -8.44 6.73
CA GLU A 171 -16.05 -7.48 7.83
C GLU A 171 -14.68 -7.27 8.50
N VAL A 172 -13.96 -8.34 8.80
CA VAL A 172 -12.61 -8.28 9.37
C VAL A 172 -11.69 -7.49 8.45
N PHE A 173 -11.67 -7.81 7.16
CA PHE A 173 -10.84 -7.14 6.17
C PHE A 173 -11.16 -5.64 6.07
N ASN A 174 -12.45 -5.27 6.03
CA ASN A 174 -12.88 -3.87 5.97
C ASN A 174 -12.41 -3.06 7.19
N ARG A 175 -12.42 -3.66 8.39
CA ARG A 175 -11.85 -3.03 9.59
C ARG A 175 -10.35 -2.81 9.45
N VAL A 176 -9.60 -3.81 8.94
CA VAL A 176 -8.16 -3.66 8.67
C VAL A 176 -7.90 -2.53 7.68
N VAL A 177 -8.59 -2.51 6.53
CA VAL A 177 -8.45 -1.46 5.51
C VAL A 177 -8.74 -0.09 6.10
N SER A 178 -9.80 0.04 6.90
CA SER A 178 -10.15 1.31 7.54
C SER A 178 -9.06 1.80 8.50
N SER A 179 -8.53 0.94 9.35
CA SER A 179 -7.44 1.30 10.27
C SER A 179 -6.17 1.69 9.52
N VAL A 180 -5.79 0.89 8.52
CA VAL A 180 -4.60 1.16 7.68
C VAL A 180 -4.75 2.47 6.90
N CYS A 181 -5.94 2.77 6.37
CA CYS A 181 -6.24 4.02 5.67
C CYS A 181 -5.98 5.24 6.57
N THR A 182 -6.33 5.16 7.86
CA THR A 182 -6.08 6.23 8.85
C THR A 182 -4.61 6.31 9.24
N LEU A 183 -3.91 5.17 9.34
CA LEU A 183 -2.51 5.09 9.79
C LEU A 183 -1.49 5.60 8.75
N LEU A 184 -1.87 5.60 7.47
CA LEU A 184 -1.03 6.08 6.37
C LEU A 184 -0.96 7.62 6.36
N SER A 185 0.26 8.15 6.24
CA SER A 185 0.44 9.53 5.77
C SER A 185 0.01 9.66 4.31
N ARG A 186 -0.15 10.90 3.84
CA ARG A 186 -0.52 11.18 2.44
C ARG A 186 0.49 10.56 1.47
N GLU A 187 1.78 10.74 1.73
CA GLU A 187 2.86 10.25 0.87
C GLU A 187 2.89 8.71 0.82
N GLU A 188 2.67 8.04 1.94
CA GLU A 188 2.60 6.59 2.02
C GLU A 188 1.34 6.03 1.36
N LEU A 189 0.21 6.73 1.47
CA LEU A 189 -1.03 6.38 0.77
C LEU A 189 -0.82 6.44 -0.75
N VAL A 190 -0.23 7.53 -1.26
CA VAL A 190 0.07 7.67 -2.69
C VAL A 190 1.03 6.57 -3.16
N ALA A 191 2.07 6.25 -2.37
CA ALA A 191 2.97 5.15 -2.68
C ALA A 191 2.25 3.79 -2.75
N ALA A 192 1.36 3.49 -1.79
CA ALA A 192 0.55 2.27 -1.81
C ALA A 192 -0.36 2.20 -3.05
N LEU A 193 -1.06 3.30 -3.37
CA LEU A 193 -1.94 3.38 -4.53
C LEU A 193 -1.19 3.27 -5.86
N HIS A 194 0.03 3.81 -5.96
CA HIS A 194 0.89 3.63 -7.14
C HIS A 194 1.36 2.18 -7.30
N GLY A 195 1.66 1.50 -6.20
CA GLY A 195 2.10 0.10 -6.18
C GLY A 195 0.96 -0.91 -6.39
N CYS A 196 -0.28 -0.47 -6.65
CA CYS A 196 -1.44 -1.37 -6.67
C CYS A 196 -1.44 -2.40 -7.81
N THR A 197 -0.69 -2.16 -8.90
CA THR A 197 -0.67 -3.06 -10.07
C THR A 197 -0.33 -4.50 -9.68
N SER A 198 0.74 -4.73 -8.92
CA SER A 198 1.14 -6.09 -8.53
C SER A 198 0.15 -6.76 -7.58
N ALA A 199 -0.50 -5.98 -6.72
CA ALA A 199 -1.50 -6.48 -5.77
C ALA A 199 -2.82 -6.88 -6.45
N ILE A 200 -3.25 -6.09 -7.45
CA ILE A 200 -4.44 -6.40 -8.26
C ILE A 200 -4.18 -7.59 -9.19
N CYS A 201 -2.96 -7.74 -9.70
CA CYS A 201 -2.56 -8.87 -10.53
C CYS A 201 -2.14 -10.11 -9.74
N ASP A 202 -2.59 -10.22 -8.48
CA ASP A 202 -2.20 -11.33 -7.63
C ASP A 202 -2.71 -12.68 -8.12
N LYS A 203 -1.97 -13.75 -7.82
CA LYS A 203 -2.31 -15.12 -8.21
C LYS A 203 -3.46 -15.69 -7.38
N ILE A 204 -3.73 -15.13 -6.20
CA ILE A 204 -4.83 -15.50 -5.32
C ILE A 204 -5.98 -14.54 -5.55
N LYS A 205 -7.08 -15.08 -6.09
CA LYS A 205 -8.27 -14.30 -6.48
C LYS A 205 -8.80 -13.43 -5.34
N GLN A 206 -8.97 -13.98 -4.14
CA GLN A 206 -9.50 -13.24 -2.99
C GLN A 206 -8.60 -12.07 -2.59
N SER A 207 -7.28 -12.25 -2.67
CA SER A 207 -6.32 -11.17 -2.41
C SER A 207 -6.34 -10.10 -3.51
N ALA A 208 -6.51 -10.49 -4.78
CA ALA A 208 -6.69 -9.53 -5.87
C ALA A 208 -7.98 -8.71 -5.69
N GLU A 209 -9.11 -9.35 -5.39
CA GLU A 209 -10.39 -8.69 -5.09
C GLU A 209 -10.26 -7.72 -3.91
N ALA A 210 -9.63 -8.18 -2.83
CA ALA A 210 -9.36 -7.37 -1.65
C ALA A 210 -8.45 -6.16 -1.95
N SER A 211 -7.50 -6.29 -2.87
CA SER A 211 -6.65 -5.19 -3.32
C SER A 211 -7.45 -4.11 -4.03
N ILE A 212 -8.36 -4.51 -4.93
CA ILE A 212 -9.25 -3.58 -5.63
C ILE A 212 -10.15 -2.86 -4.61
N GLN A 213 -10.73 -3.60 -3.67
CA GLN A 213 -11.56 -3.03 -2.61
C GLN A 213 -10.79 -2.02 -1.74
N ALA A 214 -9.55 -2.36 -1.35
CA ALA A 214 -8.71 -1.47 -0.57
C ALA A 214 -8.36 -0.17 -1.32
N VAL A 215 -8.06 -0.27 -2.62
CA VAL A 215 -7.80 0.90 -3.47
C VAL A 215 -9.03 1.81 -3.53
N ILE A 216 -10.23 1.25 -3.74
CA ILE A 216 -11.48 2.02 -3.77
C ILE A 216 -11.69 2.73 -2.43
N GLU A 217 -11.55 2.02 -1.31
CA GLU A 217 -11.74 2.59 0.03
C GLU A 217 -10.73 3.70 0.35
N PHE A 218 -9.46 3.52 -0.02
CA PHE A 218 -8.41 4.54 0.13
C PHE A 218 -8.73 5.81 -0.66
N VAL A 219 -9.12 5.66 -1.92
CA VAL A 219 -9.50 6.79 -2.77
C VAL A 219 -10.75 7.48 -2.24
N MET A 220 -11.79 6.73 -1.87
CA MET A 220 -13.03 7.27 -1.32
C MET A 220 -12.80 8.11 -0.05
N LYS A 221 -11.99 7.59 0.89
CA LYS A 221 -11.75 8.23 2.19
C LYS A 221 -10.78 9.40 2.13
N ARG A 222 -9.80 9.38 1.23
CA ARG A 222 -8.67 10.32 1.21
C ARG A 222 -8.61 11.16 -0.07
N LYS A 223 -9.72 11.23 -0.82
CA LYS A 223 -9.84 11.93 -2.11
C LYS A 223 -9.32 13.37 -2.10
N ASP A 224 -9.58 14.12 -1.02
CA ASP A 224 -9.26 15.55 -0.93
C ASP A 224 -7.75 15.80 -0.76
N GLU A 225 -6.97 14.76 -0.51
CA GLU A 225 -5.51 14.83 -0.35
C GLU A 225 -4.74 14.49 -1.63
N LEU A 226 -5.43 13.97 -2.65
CA LEU A 226 -4.81 13.53 -3.90
C LEU A 226 -4.68 14.69 -4.88
N THR A 227 -3.45 14.97 -5.33
CA THR A 227 -3.21 15.98 -6.36
C THR A 227 -3.52 15.43 -7.75
N GLU A 228 -3.66 16.29 -8.75
CA GLU A 228 -3.85 15.85 -10.14
C GLU A 228 -2.71 14.94 -10.63
N SER A 229 -1.47 15.20 -10.21
CA SER A 229 -0.33 14.33 -10.54
C SER A 229 -0.43 12.95 -9.87
N ASP A 230 -0.94 12.89 -8.63
CA ASP A 230 -1.17 11.62 -7.95
C ASP A 230 -2.28 10.84 -8.68
N VAL A 231 -3.40 11.50 -9.00
CA VAL A 231 -4.53 10.91 -9.73
C VAL A 231 -4.09 10.35 -11.08
N SER A 232 -3.29 11.08 -11.86
CA SER A 232 -2.76 10.61 -13.16
C SER A 232 -1.93 9.33 -12.98
N ARG A 233 -1.00 9.32 -12.03
CA ARG A 233 -0.12 8.15 -11.78
C ARG A 233 -0.89 6.94 -11.23
N ILE A 234 -1.82 7.14 -10.30
CA ILE A 234 -2.70 6.07 -9.80
C ILE A 234 -3.53 5.50 -10.96
N THR A 235 -4.07 6.36 -11.82
CA THR A 235 -4.81 5.93 -13.01
C THR A 235 -3.92 5.05 -13.89
N GLN A 236 -2.69 5.47 -14.20
CA GLN A 236 -1.75 4.68 -15.00
C GLN A 236 -1.44 3.30 -14.37
N SER A 237 -1.29 3.23 -13.05
CA SER A 237 -1.11 1.95 -12.34
C SER A 237 -2.32 1.02 -12.47
N LEU A 238 -3.53 1.56 -12.36
CA LEU A 238 -4.78 0.79 -12.55
C LEU A 238 -4.95 0.37 -14.02
N LEU A 239 -4.66 1.25 -14.97
CA LEU A 239 -4.68 0.96 -16.40
C LEU A 239 -3.70 -0.17 -16.75
N SER A 240 -2.49 -0.12 -16.18
CA SER A 240 -1.51 -1.19 -16.29
C SER A 240 -2.06 -2.50 -15.71
N ALA A 241 -2.71 -2.48 -14.55
CA ALA A 241 -3.30 -3.67 -13.94
C ALA A 241 -4.35 -4.32 -14.84
N VAL A 242 -5.27 -3.53 -15.42
CA VAL A 242 -6.26 -4.01 -16.40
C VAL A 242 -5.61 -4.73 -17.58
N GLY A 243 -4.46 -4.26 -18.05
CA GLY A 243 -3.70 -4.89 -19.14
C GLY A 243 -3.13 -6.28 -18.79
N HIS A 244 -2.79 -6.51 -17.53
CA HIS A 244 -2.19 -7.76 -17.05
C HIS A 244 -3.23 -8.75 -16.49
N VAL A 245 -4.38 -8.28 -16.02
CA VAL A 245 -5.44 -9.14 -15.48
C VAL A 245 -6.11 -9.94 -16.60
N THR A 246 -6.01 -11.26 -16.51
CA THR A 246 -6.60 -12.19 -17.48
C THR A 246 -8.04 -12.59 -17.12
N GLU A 247 -8.42 -12.51 -15.84
CA GLU A 247 -9.76 -12.87 -15.38
C GLU A 247 -10.76 -11.76 -15.69
N LYS A 248 -11.84 -12.09 -16.41
CA LYS A 248 -12.84 -11.12 -16.85
C LYS A 248 -13.49 -10.35 -15.69
N TYR A 249 -13.80 -11.06 -14.60
CA TYR A 249 -14.41 -10.46 -13.42
C TYR A 249 -13.47 -9.45 -12.75
N LEU A 250 -12.23 -9.85 -12.43
CA LEU A 250 -11.23 -8.96 -11.85
C LEU A 250 -10.93 -7.76 -12.75
N ARG A 251 -10.89 -7.97 -14.08
CA ARG A 251 -10.73 -6.87 -15.05
C ARG A 251 -11.87 -5.86 -14.89
N GLN A 252 -13.12 -6.32 -14.79
CA GLN A 252 -14.29 -5.48 -14.60
C GLN A 252 -14.22 -4.72 -13.26
N GLU A 253 -13.88 -5.39 -12.17
CA GLU A 253 -13.73 -4.74 -10.85
C GLU A 253 -12.61 -3.70 -10.85
N THR A 254 -11.52 -3.93 -11.59
CA THR A 254 -10.44 -2.96 -11.74
C THR A 254 -10.90 -1.73 -12.55
N LEU A 255 -11.73 -1.92 -13.59
CA LEU A 255 -12.36 -0.81 -14.31
C LEU A 255 -13.34 -0.04 -13.42
N SER A 256 -14.05 -0.72 -12.52
CA SER A 256 -14.89 -0.09 -11.49
C SER A 256 -14.04 0.77 -10.54
N ALA A 257 -12.84 0.33 -10.15
CA ALA A 257 -11.92 1.13 -9.33
C ALA A 257 -11.43 2.40 -10.05
N ILE A 258 -11.14 2.33 -11.36
CA ILE A 258 -10.83 3.53 -12.17
C ILE A 258 -12.03 4.49 -12.20
N SER A 259 -13.24 3.95 -12.31
CA SER A 259 -14.46 4.75 -12.30
C SER A 259 -14.65 5.42 -10.94
N ALA A 260 -14.45 4.71 -9.83
CA ALA A 260 -14.47 5.25 -8.48
C ALA A 260 -13.42 6.37 -8.30
N LEU A 261 -12.23 6.23 -8.89
CA LEU A 261 -11.22 7.28 -8.90
C LEU A 261 -11.71 8.53 -9.62
N ALA A 262 -12.30 8.40 -10.81
CA ALA A 262 -12.90 9.52 -11.54
C ALA A 262 -14.08 10.16 -10.79
N GLU A 263 -14.88 9.37 -10.07
CA GLU A 263 -16.03 9.85 -9.30
C GLU A 263 -15.63 10.69 -8.09
N ASN A 264 -14.52 10.33 -7.45
CA ASN A 264 -14.10 10.92 -6.19
C ASN A 264 -13.00 11.97 -6.32
N THR A 265 -12.27 12.02 -7.44
CA THR A 265 -11.15 12.96 -7.64
C THR A 265 -11.40 13.89 -8.84
N ASN A 266 -10.42 14.04 -9.74
CA ASN A 266 -10.57 14.84 -10.96
C ASN A 266 -10.89 13.91 -12.16
N PRO A 267 -12.15 13.84 -12.63
CA PRO A 267 -12.53 12.98 -13.74
C PRO A 267 -11.81 13.36 -15.04
N LYS A 268 -11.49 14.65 -15.26
CA LYS A 268 -10.80 15.09 -16.48
C LYS A 268 -9.41 14.45 -16.59
N VAL A 269 -8.67 14.41 -15.48
CA VAL A 269 -7.34 13.79 -15.43
C VAL A 269 -7.45 12.29 -15.71
N VAL A 270 -8.36 11.59 -15.03
CA VAL A 270 -8.57 10.14 -15.21
C VAL A 270 -8.96 9.81 -16.65
N PHE A 271 -9.92 10.52 -17.23
CA PHE A 271 -10.37 10.25 -18.59
C PHE A 271 -9.31 10.59 -19.65
N ASN A 272 -8.49 11.62 -19.43
CA ASN A 272 -7.36 11.91 -20.32
C ASN A 272 -6.37 10.74 -20.35
N GLU A 273 -6.04 10.14 -19.20
CA GLU A 273 -5.15 8.97 -19.13
C GLU A 273 -5.76 7.72 -19.78
N VAL A 274 -7.07 7.49 -19.57
CA VAL A 274 -7.81 6.39 -20.20
C VAL A 274 -7.79 6.53 -21.72
N LEU A 275 -8.11 7.73 -22.24
CA LEU A 275 -8.11 8.01 -23.68
C LEU A 275 -6.70 7.93 -24.27
N ALA A 276 -5.69 8.47 -23.58
CA ALA A 276 -4.30 8.38 -24.02
C ALA A 276 -3.83 6.93 -24.10
N THR A 277 -4.23 6.08 -23.16
CA THR A 277 -3.87 4.65 -23.14
C THR A 277 -4.59 3.88 -24.24
N ALA A 278 -5.89 4.11 -24.43
CA ALA A 278 -6.65 3.53 -25.53
C ALA A 278 -6.08 3.94 -26.89
N GLY A 279 -5.72 5.21 -27.07
CA GLY A 279 -5.10 5.73 -28.28
C GLY A 279 -3.74 5.09 -28.59
N ARG A 280 -2.88 4.89 -27.58
CA ARG A 280 -1.59 4.21 -27.76
C ARG A 280 -1.75 2.75 -28.21
N ASP A 281 -2.74 2.05 -27.66
CA ASP A 281 -3.00 0.65 -28.02
C ASP A 281 -3.53 0.50 -29.45
N ILE A 282 -4.32 1.47 -29.94
CA ILE A 282 -4.78 1.52 -31.36
C ILE A 282 -3.61 1.67 -32.33
N VAL A 283 -2.61 2.50 -31.97
CA VAL A 283 -1.46 2.78 -32.84
C VAL A 283 -0.43 1.63 -32.83
N THR A 284 -0.37 0.87 -31.74
CA THR A 284 0.68 -0.16 -31.54
C THR A 284 0.24 -1.59 -31.82
N LYS A 285 -1.07 -1.88 -31.85
CA LYS A 285 -1.58 -3.24 -32.10
C LYS A 285 -2.37 -3.26 -33.41
N ASP A 286 -1.82 -3.98 -34.39
CA ASP A 286 -2.52 -4.35 -35.62
C ASP A 286 -3.91 -4.91 -35.26
N ILE A 287 -4.95 -4.29 -35.82
CA ILE A 287 -6.38 -4.37 -35.44
C ILE A 287 -6.97 -5.80 -35.42
N SER A 288 -6.22 -6.82 -35.82
CA SER A 288 -6.70 -8.21 -35.94
C SER A 288 -6.10 -9.22 -34.97
N ARG A 289 -5.09 -8.88 -34.15
CA ARG A 289 -4.39 -9.89 -33.35
C ARG A 289 -3.93 -9.39 -31.98
N LEU A 290 -4.69 -9.74 -30.94
CA LEU A 290 -4.27 -10.42 -29.68
C LEU A 290 -5.10 -10.01 -28.45
N ARG A 291 -5.37 -10.99 -27.58
CA ARG A 291 -5.94 -10.80 -26.22
C ARG A 291 -5.02 -9.91 -25.39
N GLY A 292 -5.60 -8.96 -24.65
CA GLY A 292 -4.89 -8.17 -23.63
C GLY A 292 -4.63 -6.70 -23.95
N GLY A 293 -5.23 -6.14 -25.01
CA GLY A 293 -5.23 -4.68 -25.25
C GLY A 293 -6.30 -3.92 -24.48
N TRP A 294 -6.06 -2.62 -24.30
CA TRP A 294 -7.07 -1.62 -23.94
C TRP A 294 -7.90 -1.31 -25.18
N SER A 295 -9.06 -1.91 -25.28
CA SER A 295 -10.00 -1.62 -26.37
C SER A 295 -10.77 -0.34 -26.06
N MET A 296 -11.27 0.36 -27.10
CA MET A 296 -12.25 1.44 -26.90
C MET A 296 -13.49 0.98 -26.11
N GLN A 297 -13.76 -0.32 -26.07
CA GLN A 297 -14.82 -0.91 -25.25
C GLN A 297 -14.50 -0.84 -23.75
N ASP A 298 -13.24 -1.01 -23.34
CA ASP A 298 -12.83 -0.86 -21.93
C ASP A 298 -12.92 0.60 -21.49
N ALA A 299 -12.50 1.54 -22.35
CA ALA A 299 -12.69 2.97 -22.12
C ALA A 299 -14.19 3.33 -22.00
N PHE A 300 -15.03 2.76 -22.87
CA PHE A 300 -16.48 2.90 -22.77
C PHE A 300 -17.06 2.28 -21.49
N CYS A 301 -16.54 1.14 -21.01
CA CYS A 301 -16.96 0.54 -19.76
C CYS A 301 -16.66 1.45 -18.56
N VAL A 302 -15.44 1.99 -18.43
CA VAL A 302 -15.10 2.97 -17.38
C VAL A 302 -16.06 4.16 -17.44
N TRP A 303 -16.30 4.68 -18.64
CA TRP A 303 -17.21 5.80 -18.84
C TRP A 303 -18.66 5.44 -18.48
N LYS A 304 -19.12 4.24 -18.84
CA LYS A 304 -20.46 3.72 -18.51
C LYS A 304 -20.65 3.57 -17.01
N TYR A 305 -19.69 3.00 -16.29
CA TYR A 305 -19.80 2.84 -14.83
C TYR A 305 -19.88 4.21 -14.15
N TRP A 306 -19.01 5.15 -14.54
CA TRP A 306 -19.05 6.54 -14.06
C TRP A 306 -20.38 7.24 -14.41
N LEU A 307 -20.91 7.05 -15.62
CA LEU A 307 -22.18 7.64 -16.09
C LEU A 307 -23.40 7.06 -15.37
N ILE A 308 -23.40 5.76 -15.05
CA ILE A 308 -24.48 5.13 -14.27
C ILE A 308 -24.48 5.67 -12.84
N SER A 309 -23.32 5.96 -12.26
CA SER A 309 -23.19 6.59 -10.94
C SER A 309 -23.67 8.07 -10.95
N ARG A 310 -23.58 8.76 -12.09
CA ARG A 310 -24.05 10.15 -12.27
C ARG A 310 -25.01 10.31 -13.45
N LEU A 311 -26.29 10.05 -13.23
CA LEU A 311 -27.35 10.56 -14.09
C LEU A 311 -27.32 12.11 -14.08
N LEU A 312 -27.09 12.70 -15.27
CA LEU A 312 -26.98 14.12 -15.62
C LEU A 312 -25.60 14.78 -15.46
N LEU A 313 -24.76 14.70 -16.52
CA LEU A 313 -23.94 15.79 -17.05
C LEU A 313 -23.31 15.33 -18.39
N LEU A 314 -23.96 15.70 -19.50
CA LEU A 314 -23.58 15.36 -20.87
C LEU A 314 -23.23 16.64 -21.64
N CYS A 315 -22.10 16.63 -22.38
CA CYS A 315 -22.02 17.04 -23.80
C CYS A 315 -20.58 17.15 -24.33
N THR A 316 -19.58 17.47 -23.52
CA THR A 316 -18.21 17.71 -24.01
C THR A 316 -17.38 16.44 -24.22
N TYR A 317 -17.38 15.51 -23.27
CA TYR A 317 -16.52 14.31 -23.34
C TYR A 317 -17.01 13.24 -24.33
N PHE A 318 -18.32 13.14 -24.56
CA PHE A 318 -18.87 12.23 -25.57
C PHE A 318 -18.43 12.66 -26.99
N CYS A 319 -18.29 13.97 -27.25
CA CYS A 319 -17.82 14.47 -28.53
C CYS A 319 -16.35 14.08 -28.79
N ASP A 320 -15.47 14.15 -27.79
CA ASP A 320 -14.07 13.73 -27.97
C ASP A 320 -13.91 12.21 -28.05
N PHE A 321 -14.77 11.44 -27.36
CA PHE A 321 -14.86 9.99 -27.54
C PHE A 321 -15.31 9.60 -28.95
N MET A 322 -16.31 10.31 -29.51
CA MET A 322 -16.81 10.07 -30.86
C MET A 322 -15.79 10.47 -31.95
N LYS A 323 -14.94 11.48 -31.71
CA LYS A 323 -13.86 11.85 -32.65
C LYS A 323 -12.77 10.80 -32.80
N LEU A 324 -12.58 9.92 -31.80
CA LEU A 324 -11.65 8.79 -31.89
C LEU A 324 -12.22 7.59 -32.65
N TYR A 325 -13.53 7.60 -32.94
CA TYR A 325 -14.25 6.52 -33.62
C TYR A 325 -14.50 6.81 -35.12
N ILE A 326 -14.19 8.02 -35.58
CA ILE A 326 -14.28 8.50 -36.99
C ILE A 326 -12.87 8.73 -37.51
#